data_AF-A0AAF0JVI8-F1
#
_entry.id   AF-A0AAF0JVI8-F1
#
_cell.length_a   1.000
_cell.length_b   1.000
_cell.length_c   1.000
_cell.angle_alpha   90.00
_cell.angle_beta   90.00
_cell.angle_gamma   90.00
#
_symmetry.space_group_name_H-M   'P 1'
#
loop_
_entity.id
_entity.type
_entity.pdbx_description
1 polymer ?
#
loop_
_entity_poly.entity_id
_entity_poly.type
_entity_poly.pdbx_seq_one_letter_code
_entity_poly.pdbx_strand_id
1 'polypeptide(L)'
;MKMMTEQLREIIRDFYSKLDEEDRVVLVRFIIGLIYGFIAYTMYRFNITIIVDNSYTIWFFSFIVYLTSGFIVDRVIREKTLFLLFIRGLLTFFLTWIIVAFILFDLFG
;
A
#
# COMPACT_ATOMS: atom_id res chain seq x y z
N MET A 1 5.60 16.74 24.09
CA MET A 1 5.69 16.20 22.72
C MET A 1 6.43 14.85 22.65
N LYS A 2 7.64 14.69 23.23
CA LYS A 2 8.37 13.40 23.29
C LYS A 2 7.62 12.25 23.99
N MET A 3 6.84 12.56 25.03
CA MET A 3 6.08 11.56 25.80
C MET A 3 4.95 10.92 24.97
N MET A 4 4.32 11.68 24.06
CA MET A 4 3.25 11.18 23.19
C MET A 4 3.79 10.28 22.07
N THR A 5 5.02 10.53 21.60
CA THR A 5 5.66 9.70 20.57
C THR A 5 6.11 8.34 21.10
N GLU A 6 6.52 8.23 22.37
CA GLU A 6 6.90 6.94 22.96
C GLU A 6 5.69 6.07 23.25
N GLN A 7 4.62 6.64 23.81
CA GLN A 7 3.35 5.92 24.01
C GLN A 7 2.78 5.40 22.69
N LEU A 8 2.78 6.22 21.64
CA LEU A 8 2.34 5.79 20.31
C LEU A 8 3.19 4.64 19.76
N ARG A 9 4.51 4.70 19.95
CA ARG A 9 5.43 3.64 19.51
C ARG A 9 5.17 2.33 20.25
N GLU A 10 4.91 2.37 21.56
CA GLU A 10 4.58 1.17 22.34
C GLU A 10 3.26 0.55 21.88
N ILE A 11 2.22 1.35 21.65
CA ILE A 11 0.92 0.86 21.17
C ILE A 11 1.08 0.20 19.80
N ILE A 12 1.80 0.84 18.87
CA ILE A 12 2.05 0.26 17.54
C ILE A 12 2.83 -1.04 17.66
N ARG A 13 3.84 -1.10 18.52
CA ARG A 13 4.65 -2.31 18.72
C ARG A 13 3.82 -3.45 19.33
N ASP A 14 3.01 -3.16 20.34
CA ASP A 14 2.16 -4.14 21.00
C ASP A 14 1.10 -4.69 20.04
N PHE A 15 0.45 -3.81 19.26
CA PHE A 15 -0.48 -4.20 18.21
C PHE A 15 0.21 -5.08 17.15
N TYR A 16 1.37 -4.67 16.65
CA TYR A 16 2.10 -5.43 15.62
C TYR A 16 2.53 -6.82 16.13
N SER A 17 2.89 -6.93 17.41
CA SER A 17 3.30 -8.19 18.02
C SER A 17 2.17 -9.23 18.12
N LYS A 18 0.91 -8.78 18.14
CA LYS A 18 -0.29 -9.63 18.21
C LYS A 18 -0.80 -10.09 16.85
N LEU A 19 -0.29 -9.51 15.76
CA LEU A 19 -0.65 -9.92 14.40
C LEU A 19 0.18 -11.12 13.95
N ASP A 20 -0.48 -12.07 13.31
CA ASP A 20 0.16 -13.16 12.59
C ASP A 20 0.96 -12.62 11.39
N GLU A 21 1.89 -13.43 10.87
CA GLU A 21 2.74 -13.06 9.74
C GLU A 21 1.90 -12.62 8.53
N GLU A 22 0.83 -13.37 8.22
CA GLU A 22 -0.05 -13.08 7.10
C GLU A 22 -0.77 -11.74 7.24
N ASP A 23 -1.27 -11.43 8.44
CA ASP A 23 -1.98 -10.18 8.72
C ASP A 23 -1.03 -8.98 8.61
N ARG A 24 0.25 -9.16 8.99
CA ARG A 24 1.27 -8.13 8.80
C ARG A 24 1.54 -7.87 7.33
N VAL A 25 1.54 -8.90 6.47
CA VAL A 25 1.66 -8.73 5.01
C VAL A 25 0.50 -7.90 4.49
N VAL A 26 -0.74 -8.27 4.85
CA VAL A 26 -1.95 -7.57 4.44
C VAL A 26 -1.91 -6.12 4.91
N LEU A 27 -1.52 -5.86 6.16
CA LEU A 27 -1.42 -4.52 6.72
C LEU A 27 -0.40 -3.65 5.96
N VAL A 28 0.79 -4.20 5.67
CA VAL A 28 1.82 -3.47 4.91
C VAL A 28 1.31 -3.15 3.51
N ARG A 29 0.68 -4.11 2.82
CA ARG A 29 0.12 -3.91 1.48
C ARG A 29 -1.03 -2.91 1.46
N PHE A 30 -1.86 -2.92 2.50
CA PHE A 30 -2.93 -1.95 2.71
C PHE A 30 -2.35 -0.54 2.85
N ILE A 31 -1.37 -0.33 3.73
CA ILE A 31 -0.73 0.98 3.94
C ILE A 31 -0.08 1.49 2.64
N ILE A 32 0.67 0.63 1.94
CA ILE A 32 1.30 0.99 0.67
C ILE A 32 0.24 1.31 -0.40
N GLY A 33 -0.87 0.55 -0.43
CA GLY A 33 -2.01 0.81 -1.29
C GLY A 33 -2.68 2.15 -1.00
N LEU A 34 -2.87 2.52 0.27
CA LEU A 34 -3.39 3.83 0.65
C LEU A 34 -2.51 4.95 0.10
N ILE A 35 -1.20 4.89 0.37
CA ILE A 35 -0.22 5.89 -0.08
C ILE A 35 -0.25 5.99 -1.61
N TYR A 36 -0.23 4.84 -2.30
CA TYR A 36 -0.27 4.83 -3.76
C TYR A 36 -1.59 5.35 -4.32
N GLY A 37 -2.73 5.11 -3.67
CA GLY A 37 -4.03 5.64 -4.08
C GLY A 37 -4.05 7.17 -4.11
N PHE A 38 -3.46 7.82 -3.10
CA PHE A 38 -3.29 9.29 -3.10
C PHE A 38 -2.38 9.77 -4.23
N ILE A 39 -1.28 9.05 -4.49
CA ILE A 39 -0.35 9.36 -5.60
C ILE A 39 -1.07 9.22 -6.94
N ALA A 40 -1.77 8.11 -7.16
CA ALA A 40 -2.53 7.82 -8.38
C ALA A 40 -3.60 8.89 -8.64
N TYR A 41 -4.38 9.26 -7.61
CA TYR A 41 -5.34 10.35 -7.71
C TYR A 41 -4.66 11.67 -8.09
N THR A 42 -3.53 12.01 -7.46
CA THR A 42 -2.77 13.22 -7.76
C THR A 42 -2.29 13.22 -9.22
N MET A 43 -1.72 12.10 -9.67
CA MET A 43 -1.28 11.93 -11.06
C MET A 43 -2.44 12.10 -12.04
N TYR A 44 -3.60 11.51 -11.74
CA TYR A 44 -4.81 11.66 -12.54
C TYR A 44 -5.28 13.12 -12.59
N ARG A 45 -5.41 13.78 -11.44
CA ARG A 45 -5.92 15.15 -11.32
C ARG A 45 -5.08 16.16 -12.09
N PHE A 46 -3.76 16.01 -12.07
CA PHE A 46 -2.84 16.89 -12.77
C PHE A 46 -2.48 16.40 -14.19
N ASN A 47 -3.14 15.35 -14.67
CA ASN A 47 -2.91 14.74 -15.98
C ASN A 47 -1.41 14.41 -16.24
N ILE A 48 -0.71 13.95 -15.20
CA ILE A 48 0.71 13.60 -15.26
C ILE A 48 0.84 12.35 -16.13
N THR A 49 1.53 12.48 -17.26
CA THR A 49 1.79 11.39 -18.19
C THR A 49 3.29 11.23 -18.36
N ILE A 50 3.81 10.02 -18.12
CA ILE A 50 5.25 9.71 -18.25
C ILE A 50 5.49 8.77 -19.43
N ILE A 51 4.56 7.84 -19.69
CA ILE A 51 4.75 6.81 -20.73
C ILE A 51 3.84 7.05 -21.94
N VAL A 52 2.63 6.48 -21.94
CA VAL A 52 1.69 6.50 -23.08
C VAL A 52 0.57 7.48 -22.80
N ASP A 53 -0.20 7.18 -21.76
CA ASP A 53 -1.30 7.99 -21.26
C ASP A 53 -1.31 7.95 -19.73
N ASN A 54 -2.11 8.82 -19.13
CA ASN A 54 -2.20 8.95 -17.68
C ASN A 54 -2.61 7.62 -17.00
N SER A 55 -3.60 6.92 -17.57
CA SER A 55 -4.09 5.65 -17.04
C SER A 55 -3.00 4.59 -17.10
N TYR A 56 -2.36 4.42 -18.25
CA TYR A 56 -1.26 3.47 -18.41
C TYR A 56 -0.09 3.78 -17.46
N THR A 57 0.23 5.06 -17.28
CA THR A 57 1.26 5.50 -16.35
C THR A 57 0.91 5.07 -14.91
N ILE A 58 -0.31 5.31 -14.45
CA ILE A 58 -0.78 4.91 -13.11
C ILE A 58 -0.78 3.37 -12.96
N TRP A 59 -1.23 2.62 -13.96
CA TRP A 59 -1.24 1.16 -13.87
C TRP A 59 0.19 0.58 -13.87
N PHE A 60 1.08 1.13 -14.67
CA PHE A 60 2.48 0.70 -14.73
C PHE A 60 3.21 0.94 -13.40
N PHE A 61 3.09 2.14 -12.82
CA PHE A 61 3.69 2.41 -11.51
C PHE A 61 3.05 1.60 -10.39
N SER A 62 1.75 1.30 -10.47
CA SER A 62 1.06 0.42 -9.52
C SER A 62 1.72 -0.95 -9.48
N PHE A 63 2.00 -1.52 -10.65
CA PHE A 63 2.70 -2.80 -10.77
C PHE A 63 4.13 -2.73 -10.20
N ILE A 64 4.87 -1.66 -10.47
CA ILE A 64 6.22 -1.47 -9.89
C ILE A 64 6.17 -1.38 -8.36
N VAL A 65 5.25 -0.60 -7.80
CA VAL A 65 5.07 -0.46 -6.35
C VAL A 65 4.67 -1.78 -5.72
N TYR A 66 3.81 -2.55 -6.39
CA TYR A 66 3.44 -3.89 -5.96
C TYR A 66 4.65 -4.85 -5.94
N LEU A 67 5.46 -4.89 -6.99
CA LEU A 67 6.67 -5.72 -7.00
C LEU A 67 7.66 -5.28 -5.92
N THR A 68 7.87 -3.97 -5.78
CA THR A 68 8.80 -3.39 -4.80
C THR A 68 8.38 -3.71 -3.36
N SER A 69 7.08 -3.69 -3.08
CA SER A 69 6.56 -4.04 -1.76
C SER A 69 6.70 -5.54 -1.43
N GLY A 70 6.92 -6.41 -2.43
CA GLY A 70 7.36 -7.78 -2.18
C GLY A 70 8.70 -7.84 -1.45
N PHE A 71 9.67 -7.01 -1.85
CA PHE A 71 10.98 -6.94 -1.17
C PHE A 71 10.87 -6.38 0.25
N ILE A 72 9.93 -5.46 0.50
CA ILE A 72 9.68 -4.92 1.84
C ILE A 72 9.14 -6.02 2.74
N VAL A 73 8.13 -6.76 2.26
CA VAL A 73 7.53 -7.85 3.01
C VAL A 73 8.55 -8.95 3.31
N ASP A 74 9.34 -9.36 2.31
CA ASP A 74 10.38 -10.37 2.46
C ASP A 74 11.40 -9.99 3.56
N ARG A 75 11.87 -8.73 3.55
CA ARG A 75 12.83 -8.26 4.56
C ARG A 75 12.26 -8.15 5.97
N VAL A 76 10.98 -7.77 6.11
CA VAL A 76 10.38 -7.48 7.42
C VAL A 76 9.77 -8.72 8.07
N ILE A 77 9.16 -9.61 7.29
CA ILE A 77 8.31 -10.69 7.81
C ILE A 77 8.94 -12.07 7.56
N ARG A 78 9.84 -12.24 6.57
CA ARG A 78 10.51 -13.52 6.23
C ARG A 78 9.54 -14.71 6.07
N GLU A 79 8.40 -14.44 5.45
CA GLU A 79 7.39 -15.46 5.21
C GLU A 79 7.89 -16.57 4.28
N LYS A 80 7.52 -17.82 4.60
CA LYS A 80 7.98 -19.02 3.90
C LYS A 80 7.12 -19.42 2.70
N THR A 81 5.93 -18.81 2.53
CA THR A 81 4.93 -19.31 1.56
C THR A 81 4.58 -18.24 0.52
N LEU A 82 5.23 -18.31 -0.65
CA LEU A 82 5.10 -17.34 -1.74
C LEU A 82 3.67 -17.14 -2.26
N PHE A 83 2.81 -18.16 -2.18
CA PHE A 83 1.47 -18.15 -2.78
C PHE A 83 0.48 -17.25 -2.03
N LEU A 84 0.42 -17.37 -0.70
CA LEU A 84 -0.44 -16.55 0.17
C LEU A 84 0.01 -15.08 0.16
N LEU A 85 1.32 -14.87 0.14
CA LEU A 85 1.96 -13.57 0.09
C LEU A 85 1.65 -12.80 -1.20
N PHE A 86 1.49 -13.51 -2.31
CA PHE A 86 1.25 -12.91 -3.61
C PHE A 86 -0.24 -12.71 -3.89
N ILE A 87 -1.10 -13.72 -3.76
CA ILE A 87 -2.52 -13.56 -4.15
C ILE A 87 -3.26 -12.63 -3.20
N ARG A 88 -3.10 -12.82 -1.89
CA ARG A 88 -3.80 -12.02 -0.88
C ARG A 88 -3.25 -10.60 -0.83
N GLY A 89 -1.92 -10.46 -0.88
CA GLY A 89 -1.25 -9.17 -0.95
C GLY A 89 -1.57 -8.37 -2.22
N LEU A 90 -1.73 -9.05 -3.37
CA LEU A 90 -2.17 -8.45 -4.63
C LEU A 90 -3.57 -7.88 -4.48
N LEU A 91 -4.52 -8.70 -4.01
CA LEU A 91 -5.89 -8.25 -3.86
C LEU A 91 -5.99 -7.04 -2.93
N THR A 92 -5.34 -7.08 -1.76
CA THR A 92 -5.36 -5.97 -0.82
C THR A 92 -4.77 -4.71 -1.41
N PHE A 93 -3.58 -4.77 -2.02
CA PHE A 93 -2.95 -3.58 -2.58
C PHE A 93 -3.79 -2.96 -3.70
N PHE A 94 -4.18 -3.76 -4.70
CA PHE A 94 -4.93 -3.25 -5.86
C PHE A 94 -6.30 -2.72 -5.48
N LEU A 95 -7.03 -3.45 -4.65
CA LEU A 95 -8.35 -3.02 -4.19
C LEU A 95 -8.26 -1.73 -3.37
N THR A 96 -7.25 -1.61 -2.52
CA THR A 96 -7.09 -0.43 -1.66
C THR A 96 -6.80 0.83 -2.46
N TRP A 97 -5.80 0.81 -3.35
CA TRP A 97 -5.44 2.03 -4.09
C TRP A 97 -6.55 2.45 -5.06
N ILE A 98 -7.25 1.48 -5.67
CA ILE A 98 -8.40 1.74 -6.56
C ILE A 98 -9.53 2.41 -5.78
N ILE A 99 -9.92 1.84 -4.63
CA ILE A 99 -10.98 2.40 -3.80
C ILE A 99 -10.62 3.80 -3.32
N VAL A 100 -9.39 4.02 -2.84
CA VAL A 100 -8.93 5.34 -2.41
C VAL A 100 -8.98 6.34 -3.57
N ALA A 101 -8.48 5.96 -4.75
CA ALA A 101 -8.51 6.84 -5.92
C ALA A 101 -9.95 7.19 -6.32
N PHE A 102 -10.88 6.23 -6.27
CA PHE A 102 -12.30 6.49 -6.54
C PHE A 102 -12.95 7.39 -5.49
N ILE A 103 -12.70 7.16 -4.20
CA ILE A 103 -13.22 8.02 -3.13
C ILE A 103 -12.71 9.46 -3.34
N LEU A 104 -11.42 9.63 -3.62
CA LEU A 104 -10.86 10.97 -3.86
C LEU A 104 -11.40 11.61 -5.13
N PHE A 105 -11.64 10.81 -6.17
CA PHE A 105 -12.30 11.27 -7.39
C PHE A 105 -13.75 11.72 -7.12
N ASP A 106 -14.51 10.98 -6.31
CA ASP A 106 -15.88 11.37 -5.96
C ASP A 106 -15.93 12.63 -5.08
N LEU A 107 -14.98 12.77 -4.15
CA LEU A 107 -14.91 13.91 -3.23
C LEU A 107 -14.42 15.22 -3.87
N PHE A 108 -13.53 15.14 -4.86
CA PHE A 108 -12.78 16.29 -5.38
C PHE A 108 -12.75 16.37 -6.92
N GLY A 109 -13.45 15.47 -7.61
CA GLY A 109 -13.50 15.35 -9.08
C GLY A 109 -14.34 16.43 -9.73
#